data_AF-A0A2T4JDE6-F1
#
_entry.id   AF-A0A2T4JDE6-F1
#
_cell.length_a   1.000
_cell.length_b   1.000
_cell.length_c   1.000
_cell.angle_alpha   90.00
_cell.angle_beta   90.00
_cell.angle_gamma   90.00
#
_symmetry.space_group_name_H-M   'P 1'
#
loop_
_entity.id
_entity.type
_entity.pdbx_description
1 polymer ?
#
loop_
_entity_poly.entity_id
_entity_poly.type
_entity_poly.pdbx_seq_one_letter_code
_entity_poly.pdbx_strand_id
1 'polypeptide(L)' 'MTAPRTLDVDIGTFTLVANSFWQSAGWPRRICAVLFGQHQVYEHLGLRFRVSFWRQRPYLVTVREAKA' A
#
# COMPACT_ATOMS: atom_id res chain seq x y z
N MET A 1 -20.87 21.06 3.58
CA MET A 1 -20.12 20.69 2.37
C MET A 1 -19.63 19.27 2.57
N THR A 2 -20.24 18.29 1.89
CA THR A 2 -20.07 16.86 2.20
C THR A 2 -19.71 16.11 0.92
N ALA A 3 -18.42 16.00 0.62
CA ALA A 3 -17.85 15.00 -0.29
C ALA A 3 -16.32 14.94 -0.12
N PRO A 4 -15.66 13.76 -0.26
CA PRO A 4 -16.20 12.46 -0.68
C PRO A 4 -15.77 11.32 0.27
N ARG A 5 -16.72 10.76 1.02
CA ARG A 5 -16.56 9.49 1.77
C ARG A 5 -16.00 8.35 0.91
N THR A 6 -16.19 8.44 -0.41
CA THR A 6 -15.69 7.53 -1.44
C THR A 6 -14.16 7.47 -1.52
N LEU A 7 -13.44 8.60 -1.44
CA LEU A 7 -11.96 8.57 -1.55
C LEU A 7 -11.30 7.84 -0.39
N ASP A 8 -11.81 8.02 0.83
CA ASP A 8 -11.30 7.29 2.01
C ASP A 8 -11.57 5.78 1.88
N VAL A 9 -12.75 5.40 1.38
CA VAL A 9 -13.09 3.99 1.11
C VAL A 9 -12.20 3.40 0.02
N ASP A 10 -11.89 4.17 -1.03
CA ASP A 10 -11.03 3.73 -2.14
C ASP A 10 -9.59 3.51 -1.67
N ILE A 11 -9.04 4.44 -0.87
CA ILE A 11 -7.68 4.32 -0.29
C ILE A 11 -7.61 3.15 0.70
N GLY A 12 -8.64 2.98 1.55
CA GLY A 12 -8.75 1.85 2.46
C GLY A 12 -8.79 0.51 1.71
N THR A 13 -9.63 0.43 0.67
CA THR A 13 -9.75 -0.76 -0.19
C THR A 13 -8.44 -1.08 -0.90
N PHE A 14 -7.79 -0.06 -1.47
CA PHE A 14 -6.48 -0.18 -2.11
C PHE A 14 -5.42 -0.74 -1.15
N THR A 15 -5.40 -0.25 0.09
CA THR A 15 -4.48 -0.72 1.14
C THR A 15 -4.70 -2.20 1.46
N LEU A 16 -5.96 -2.62 1.60
CA LEU A 16 -6.32 -4.02 1.86
C LEU A 16 -5.92 -4.93 0.70
N VAL A 17 -6.15 -4.51 -0.55
CA VAL A 17 -5.74 -5.24 -1.75
C VAL A 17 -4.21 -5.39 -1.80
N ALA A 18 -3.46 -4.29 -1.56
CA ALA A 18 -2.00 -4.32 -1.53
C ALA A 18 -1.46 -5.25 -0.44
N ASN A 19 -2.11 -5.28 0.73
CA ASN A 19 -1.76 -6.20 1.81
C ASN A 19 -2.06 -7.66 1.43
N SER A 20 -3.20 -7.94 0.79
CA SER A 20 -3.54 -9.28 0.31
C SER A 20 -2.51 -9.81 -0.68
N PHE A 21 -2.02 -8.97 -1.60
CA PHE A 21 -0.95 -9.35 -2.53
C PHE A 21 0.38 -9.59 -1.82
N TRP A 22 0.71 -8.80 -0.79
CA TRP A 22 1.90 -9.06 0.03
C TRP A 22 1.80 -10.39 0.77
N GLN A 23 0.68 -10.67 1.43
CA GLN A 23 0.48 -11.90 2.19
C GLN A 23 0.48 -13.14 1.29
N SER A 24 -0.17 -13.07 0.13
CA SER A 24 -0.19 -14.17 -0.86
C SER A 24 1.12 -14.33 -1.65
N ALA A 25 2.02 -13.34 -1.62
CA ALA A 25 3.31 -13.43 -2.29
C ALA A 25 4.30 -14.31 -1.52
N GLY A 26 4.91 -15.26 -2.23
CA GLY A 26 6.09 -15.97 -1.73
C GLY A 26 7.28 -15.04 -1.53
N TRP A 27 8.20 -15.45 -0.64
CA TRP A 27 9.39 -14.71 -0.26
C TRP A 27 10.20 -14.08 -1.42
N PRO A 28 10.50 -14.80 -2.54
CA PRO A 28 11.23 -14.19 -3.65
C PRO A 28 10.46 -13.04 -4.32
N ARG A 29 9.13 -13.12 -4.42
CA ARG A 29 8.32 -12.04 -5.01
C ARG A 29 8.28 -10.81 -4.12
N ARG A 30 8.26 -10.99 -2.79
CA ARG A 30 8.35 -9.89 -1.84
C ARG A 30 9.68 -9.16 -1.99
N ILE A 31 10.79 -9.89 -2.06
CA ILE A 31 12.12 -9.31 -2.28
C ILE A 31 12.18 -8.55 -3.61
N CYS A 32 11.72 -9.15 -4.71
CA CYS A 32 11.69 -8.46 -6.00
C CYS A 32 10.81 -7.21 -5.97
N ALA A 33 9.65 -7.26 -5.33
CA ALA A 33 8.77 -6.11 -5.19
C ALA A 33 9.43 -5.01 -4.34
N VAL A 34 10.24 -5.36 -3.34
CA VAL A 34 10.96 -4.38 -2.52
C VAL A 34 12.17 -3.80 -3.25
N LEU A 35 12.90 -4.57 -4.05
CA LEU A 35 14.14 -4.10 -4.69
C LEU A 35 13.92 -3.47 -6.07
N PHE A 36 12.97 -4.00 -6.84
CA PHE A 36 12.75 -3.60 -8.23
C PHE A 36 11.37 -2.98 -8.48
N GLY A 37 10.49 -2.98 -7.48
CA GLY A 37 9.17 -2.36 -7.60
C GLY A 37 9.21 -0.84 -7.50
N GLN A 38 8.26 -0.18 -8.15
CA GLN A 38 8.08 1.26 -8.01
C GLN A 38 7.44 1.57 -6.66
N HIS A 39 8.15 2.27 -5.79
CA HIS A 39 7.65 2.63 -4.47
C HIS A 39 6.80 3.89 -4.52
N GLN A 40 5.59 3.78 -3.99
CA GLN A 40 4.74 4.92 -3.67
C GLN A 40 4.51 4.97 -2.16
N VAL A 41 4.55 6.18 -1.64
CA VAL A 41 4.34 6.45 -0.21
C VAL A 41 3.20 7.45 -0.10
N TYR A 42 2.20 7.13 0.71
CA TYR A 42 1.08 8.03 0.97
C TYR A 42 0.70 7.98 2.44
N GLU A 43 0.06 9.05 2.90
CA GLU A 43 -0.42 9.18 4.26
C GLU A 43 -1.94 9.16 4.27
N HIS A 44 -2.51 8.34 5.15
CA HIS A 44 -3.95 8.18 5.28
C HIS A 44 -4.28 7.85 6.74
N LEU A 45 -5.25 8.55 7.33
CA LEU A 45 -5.66 8.38 8.74
C LEU A 45 -4.50 8.45 9.76
N GLY A 46 -3.51 9.31 9.51
CA GLY A 46 -2.32 9.43 10.38
C GLY A 46 -1.33 8.26 10.28
N LEU A 47 -1.52 7.38 9.30
CA LEU A 47 -0.60 6.29 8.99
C LEU A 47 0.10 6.56 7.66
N ARG A 48 1.40 6.32 7.61
CA ARG A 48 2.24 6.37 6.43
C ARG A 48 2.38 4.97 5.84
N PHE A 49 1.78 4.77 4.68
CA PHE A 49 1.80 3.53 3.92
C PHE A 49 2.87 3.58 2.85
N ARG A 50 3.67 2.52 2.75
CA ARG A 50 4.60 2.30 1.63
C ARG A 50 4.11 1.12 0.82
N VAL A 51 3.67 1.38 -0.41
CA VAL A 51 3.25 0.38 -1.36
C VAL A 51 4.29 0.30 -2.48
N SER A 52 4.62 -0.91 -2.91
CA SER A 52 5.49 -1.13 -4.06
C SER A 52 4.71 -1.76 -5.19
N PHE A 53 4.82 -1.20 -6.39
CA PHE A 53 4.20 -1.74 -7.58
C PHE A 53 5.20 -2.61 -8.34
N TRP A 54 4.90 -3.90 -8.45
CA TRP A 54 5.73 -4.85 -9.17
C TRP A 54 4.88 -5.73 -10.08
N ARG A 55 5.22 -5.80 -11.37
CA ARG A 55 4.43 -6.50 -12.41
C ARG A 55 2.94 -6.13 -12.38
N GLN A 56 2.63 -4.83 -12.35
CA GLN A 56 1.24 -4.31 -12.31
C GLN A 56 0.44 -4.68 -11.05
N ARG A 57 1.08 -5.15 -9.98
CA ARG A 57 0.43 -5.49 -8.71
C ARG A 57 0.94 -4.62 -7.56
N PRO A 58 0.05 -4.08 -6.72
CA PRO A 58 0.45 -3.34 -5.54
C PRO A 58 0.81 -4.31 -4.40
N TYR A 59 1.91 -4.03 -3.71
CA TYR A 59 2.37 -4.81 -2.57
C TYR A 59 2.58 -3.88 -1.38
N LEU A 60 1.86 -4.11 -0.28
CA LEU A 60 2.05 -3.31 0.92
C LEU A 60 3.35 -3.72 1.61
N VAL A 61 4.35 -2.84 1.59
CA VAL A 61 5.70 -3.13 2.09
C VAL A 61 5.84 -2.78 3.57
N THR A 62 5.42 -1.57 3.95
CA THR A 62 5.44 -1.13 5.36
C THR A 62 4.27 -0.21 5.67
N VAL A 63 3.79 -0.29 6.90
CA VAL A 63 2.90 0.69 7.53
C VAL A 63 3.64 1.26 8.72
N ARG A 64 3.66 2.59 8.85
CA ARG A 64 4.23 3.29 10.00
C ARG A 64 3.26 4.37 10.46
N GLU A 65 3.28 4.71 11.73
CA GLU A 65 2.59 5.93 12.18
C GLU A 65 3.27 7.15 11.56
N ALA A 66 2.47 8.06 11.00
CA ALA A 66 2.95 9.37 10.62
C ALA A 66 3.19 10.12 11.93
N LYS A 67 4.47 10.29 12.29
CA LYS A 67 4.86 10.98 13.53
C LYS A 67 4.30 12.41 13.46
N ALA A 68 3.46 12.77 14.44
CA ALA A 68 2.95 14.13 14.65
C ALA A 68 4.09 15.13 14.88
#